data_AF-A0A485CT08-F1
#
_entry.id   AF-A0A485CT08-F1
#
_cell.length_a   1.000
_cell.length_b   1.000
_cell.length_c   1.000
_cell.angle_alpha   90.00
_cell.angle_beta   90.00
_cell.angle_gamma   90.00
#
_symmetry.space_group_name_H-M   'P 1'
#
loop_
_entity.id
_entity.type
_entity.pdbx_description
1 polymer ?
#
loop_
_entity_poly.entity_id
_entity_poly.type
_entity_poly.pdbx_seq_one_letter_code
_entity_poly.pdbx_strand_id
1 'polypeptide(L)'
;MPVGWMWTTPPNMMRFMFEHPLARKLVDNWEARARRIVAELRADAVHYPNDSLLNTFVQQMSESSADFREFWSQQQVIVREGGERLFHHDVQGDLVYRQLSWQLTSNRALKMIMLLRKRRTHNQ
;
A
#
# COMPACT_ATOMS: atom_id res chain seq x y z
N MET A 1 6.39 -21.83 4.60
CA MET A 1 5.21 -21.09 5.09
C MET A 1 5.13 -19.80 4.28
N PRO A 2 4.04 -19.51 3.54
CA PRO A 2 3.87 -18.20 2.93
C PRO A 2 3.83 -17.16 4.05
N VAL A 3 4.49 -16.02 3.87
CA VAL A 3 4.46 -14.94 4.85
C VAL A 3 3.01 -14.43 4.91
N GLY A 4 2.36 -14.47 6.08
CA GLY A 4 0.90 -14.36 6.26
C GLY A 4 0.20 -13.10 5.74
N TRP A 5 0.90 -12.17 5.10
CA TRP A 5 0.32 -11.02 4.37
C TRP A 5 0.10 -11.30 2.87
N MET A 6 0.63 -12.41 2.35
CA MET A 6 0.41 -12.91 0.98
C MET A 6 -0.72 -13.95 0.95
N TRP A 7 -1.87 -13.62 1.53
CA TRP A 7 -3.02 -14.54 1.62
C TRP A 7 -3.75 -14.73 0.28
N THR A 8 -3.49 -13.85 -0.69
CA THR A 8 -3.91 -14.02 -2.09
C THR A 8 -2.76 -14.60 -2.92
N THR A 9 -3.09 -15.41 -3.91
CA THR A 9 -2.13 -15.89 -4.93
C THR A 9 -2.63 -15.45 -6.32
N PRO A 10 -1.95 -14.52 -7.00
CA PRO A 10 -0.73 -13.82 -6.56
C PRO A 10 -0.98 -12.81 -5.42
N PRO A 11 0.07 -12.42 -4.67
CA PRO A 11 -0.05 -11.45 -3.59
C PRO A 11 -0.51 -10.09 -4.10
N ASN A 12 -1.47 -9.47 -3.41
CA ASN A 12 -1.98 -8.15 -3.76
C ASN A 12 -2.07 -7.24 -2.53
N MET A 13 -1.30 -6.14 -2.55
CA MET A 13 -1.21 -5.19 -1.44
C MET A 13 -2.53 -4.42 -1.20
N MET A 14 -3.27 -4.05 -2.26
CA MET A 14 -4.58 -3.40 -2.10
C MET A 14 -5.54 -4.34 -1.37
N ARG A 15 -5.65 -5.59 -1.83
CA ARG A 15 -6.52 -6.58 -1.18
C ARG A 15 -6.11 -6.81 0.27
N PHE A 16 -4.82 -6.93 0.55
CA PHE A 16 -4.36 -7.01 1.93
C PHE A 16 -4.79 -5.80 2.77
N MET A 17 -4.59 -4.57 2.28
CA MET A 17 -4.89 -3.36 3.05
C MET A 17 -6.38 -3.20 3.41
N PHE A 18 -7.29 -3.60 2.52
CA PHE A 18 -8.72 -3.33 2.64
C PHE A 18 -9.58 -4.55 3.01
N GLU A 19 -9.13 -5.77 2.72
CA GLU A 19 -9.93 -6.99 2.94
C GLU A 19 -9.40 -7.83 4.12
N HIS A 20 -8.12 -7.68 4.50
CA HIS A 20 -7.53 -8.50 5.56
C HIS A 20 -7.55 -7.79 6.94
N PRO A 21 -8.09 -8.41 8.01
CA PRO A 21 -8.24 -7.74 9.31
C PRO A 21 -6.90 -7.39 9.97
N LEU A 22 -5.81 -8.10 9.64
CA LEU A 22 -4.47 -7.77 10.15
C LEU A 22 -3.93 -6.43 9.66
N ALA A 23 -4.39 -5.92 8.50
CA ALA A 23 -3.85 -4.67 7.97
C ALA A 23 -4.04 -3.49 8.93
N ARG A 24 -5.22 -3.40 9.55
CA ARG A 24 -5.55 -2.34 10.52
C ARG A 24 -4.76 -2.45 11.83
N LYS A 25 -4.27 -3.63 12.18
CA LYS A 25 -3.45 -3.85 13.38
C LYS A 25 -1.96 -3.61 13.11
N LEU A 26 -1.49 -4.09 11.96
CA LEU A 26 -0.08 -4.08 11.59
C LEU A 26 0.39 -2.70 11.11
N VAL A 27 -0.46 -1.98 10.37
CA VAL A 27 -0.09 -0.73 9.71
C VAL A 27 -0.40 0.46 10.63
N ASP A 28 0.66 1.14 11.07
CA ASP A 28 0.50 2.40 11.81
C ASP A 28 -0.21 3.45 10.94
N ASN A 29 -1.10 4.21 11.58
CA ASN A 29 -1.99 5.19 10.95
C ASN A 29 -2.62 4.64 9.65
N TRP A 30 -3.27 3.48 9.75
CA TRP A 30 -3.84 2.73 8.64
C TRP A 30 -4.66 3.62 7.69
N GLU A 31 -5.50 4.50 8.22
CA GLU A 31 -6.39 5.35 7.42
C GLU A 31 -5.60 6.31 6.51
N ALA A 32 -4.59 6.98 7.05
CA ALA A 32 -3.72 7.84 6.25
C ALA A 32 -2.94 7.04 5.20
N ARG A 33 -2.49 5.82 5.55
CA ARG A 33 -1.80 4.95 4.60
C ARG A 33 -2.72 4.46 3.48
N ALA A 34 -3.94 4.05 3.83
CA ALA A 34 -4.96 3.55 2.92
C ALA A 34 -5.37 4.63 1.91
N ARG A 35 -5.67 5.85 2.38
CA ARG A 35 -5.92 7.00 1.49
C ARG A 35 -4.78 7.23 0.51
N ARG A 36 -3.54 7.19 0.99
CA ARG A 36 -2.34 7.41 0.15
C ARG A 36 -2.23 6.39 -0.97
N ILE A 37 -2.32 5.09 -0.66
CA ILE A 37 -2.16 4.05 -1.70
C ILE A 37 -3.31 4.07 -2.71
N VAL A 38 -4.52 4.48 -2.31
CA VAL A 38 -5.66 4.66 -3.22
C VAL A 38 -5.45 5.86 -4.14
N ALA A 39 -4.92 6.97 -3.60
CA ALA A 39 -4.57 8.13 -4.41
C ALA A 39 -3.47 7.80 -5.45
N GLU A 40 -2.46 7.00 -5.06
CA GLU A 40 -1.43 6.49 -5.97
C GLU A 40 -2.04 5.61 -7.07
N LEU A 41 -2.92 4.66 -6.73
CA LEU A 41 -3.61 3.82 -7.72
C LEU A 41 -4.42 4.65 -8.70
N ARG A 42 -5.13 5.68 -8.22
CA ARG A 42 -5.91 6.56 -9.09
C ARG A 42 -5.04 7.37 -10.03
N ALA A 43 -3.93 7.92 -9.54
CA ALA A 43 -2.99 8.65 -10.38
C ALA A 43 -2.43 7.73 -11.49
N ASP A 44 -2.09 6.49 -11.14
CA ASP A 44 -1.65 5.47 -12.11
C ASP A 44 -2.79 5.16 -13.11
N ALA A 45 -4.04 5.02 -12.66
CA ALA A 45 -5.19 4.68 -13.50
C ALA A 45 -5.53 5.74 -14.57
N VAL A 46 -5.25 7.03 -14.29
CA VAL A 46 -5.43 8.12 -15.29
C VAL A 46 -4.59 7.88 -16.55
N HIS A 47 -3.45 7.20 -16.44
CA HIS A 47 -2.60 6.87 -17.58
C HIS A 47 -3.10 5.67 -18.40
N TYR A 48 -4.06 4.89 -17.89
CA TYR A 48 -4.56 3.66 -18.52
C TYR A 48 -6.10 3.59 -18.53
N PRO A 49 -6.81 4.58 -19.11
CA PRO A 49 -8.28 4.67 -19.01
C PRO A 49 -9.04 3.49 -19.64
N ASN A 50 -8.44 2.84 -20.65
CA ASN A 50 -9.04 1.72 -21.38
C ASN A 50 -8.59 0.35 -20.88
N ASP A 51 -7.86 0.28 -19.75
CA ASP A 51 -7.45 -0.99 -19.17
C ASP A 51 -8.64 -1.64 -18.44
N SER A 52 -9.25 -2.63 -19.09
CA SER A 52 -10.41 -3.36 -18.56
C SER A 52 -10.09 -4.10 -17.26
N LEU A 53 -8.86 -4.61 -17.10
CA LEU A 53 -8.47 -5.33 -15.89
C LEU A 53 -8.39 -4.38 -14.70
N LEU A 54 -7.79 -3.19 -14.89
CA LEU A 54 -7.72 -2.17 -13.86
C LEU A 54 -9.12 -1.67 -13.46
N ASN A 55 -9.98 -1.40 -14.44
CA ASN A 55 -11.34 -0.94 -14.21
C ASN A 55 -12.18 -1.98 -13.44
N THR A 56 -12.11 -3.25 -13.83
CA THR A 56 -12.77 -4.35 -13.10
C THR A 56 -12.22 -4.49 -11.68
N PHE A 57 -10.91 -4.35 -11.48
CA PHE A 57 -10.31 -4.42 -10.16
C PHE A 57 -10.80 -3.29 -9.24
N VAL A 58 -10.81 -2.06 -9.73
CA VAL A 58 -11.32 -0.90 -8.97
C VAL A 58 -12.79 -1.08 -8.59
N GLN A 59 -13.61 -1.60 -9.51
CA GLN A 59 -15.01 -1.91 -9.24
C GLN A 59 -15.14 -2.95 -8.13
N GLN A 60 -14.45 -4.09 -8.24
CA GLN A 60 -14.48 -5.15 -7.23
C GLN A 60 -14.07 -4.66 -5.84
N MET A 61 -12.99 -3.87 -5.76
CA MET A 61 -12.52 -3.29 -4.50
C MET A 61 -13.53 -2.29 -3.91
N SER A 62 -14.19 -1.50 -4.76
CA SER A 62 -15.23 -0.56 -4.33
C SER A 62 -16.46 -1.28 -3.79
N GLU A 63 -16.81 -2.43 -4.37
CA GLU A 63 -17.89 -3.30 -3.91
C GLU A 63 -17.54 -3.99 -2.58
N SER A 64 -16.31 -4.50 -2.44
CA SER A 64 -15.88 -5.25 -1.26
C SER A 64 -15.52 -4.39 -0.05
N SER A 65 -15.17 -3.11 -0.24
CA SER A 65 -14.73 -2.22 0.84
C SER A 65 -15.35 -0.81 0.75
N ALA A 66 -16.12 -0.45 1.78
CA ALA A 66 -16.67 0.90 1.91
C ALA A 66 -15.56 1.97 2.05
N ASP A 67 -14.51 1.68 2.82
CA ASP A 67 -13.37 2.59 2.98
C ASP A 67 -12.66 2.82 1.63
N PHE A 68 -12.45 1.77 0.83
CA PHE A 68 -11.85 1.90 -0.50
C PHE A 68 -12.69 2.79 -1.40
N ARG A 69 -14.01 2.53 -1.44
CA ARG A 69 -14.96 3.32 -2.24
C ARG A 69 -14.93 4.79 -1.85
N GLU A 70 -14.92 5.07 -0.55
CA GLU A 70 -14.82 6.44 -0.03
C GLU A 70 -13.53 7.09 -0.50
N PHE A 71 -12.38 6.46 -0.26
CA PHE A 71 -11.08 7.05 -0.62
C PHE A 71 -10.88 7.19 -2.13
N TRP A 72 -11.43 6.29 -2.94
CA TRP A 72 -11.38 6.37 -4.40
C TRP A 72 -12.13 7.59 -4.93
N SER A 73 -13.26 7.94 -4.30
CA SER A 73 -14.08 9.11 -4.67
C SER A 73 -13.43 10.45 -4.31
N GLN A 74 -12.54 10.49 -3.32
CA GLN A 74 -11.93 11.72 -2.81
C GLN A 74 -10.79 12.20 -3.70
N GLN A 75 -10.90 13.33 -4.41
CA GLN A 75 -9.85 13.90 -5.29
C GLN A 75 -8.58 14.42 -4.57
N GLN A 76 -8.18 13.80 -3.45
CA GLN A 76 -6.95 14.17 -2.74
C GLN A 76 -5.71 13.73 -3.53
N VAL A 77 -4.85 14.71 -3.84
CA VAL A 77 -3.47 14.48 -4.31
C VAL A 77 -2.58 14.53 -3.08
N ILE A 78 -2.22 13.38 -2.52
CA ILE A 78 -1.31 13.30 -1.38
C ILE A 78 0.10 13.00 -1.90
N VAL A 79 0.86 14.05 -2.19
CA VAL A 79 2.30 13.90 -2.48
C VAL A 79 3.05 13.76 -1.16
N ARG A 80 3.47 12.53 -0.84
CA ARG A 80 4.60 12.30 0.05
C ARG A 80 5.48 11.21 -0.54
N GLU A 81 6.66 11.61 -1.01
CA GLU A 81 7.71 10.69 -1.43
C GLU A 81 8.39 10.05 -0.22
N GLY A 82 8.44 8.72 -0.21
CA GLY A 82 9.21 7.96 0.76
C GLY A 82 8.86 8.25 2.24
N GLY A 83 9.89 8.13 3.08
CA GLY A 83 9.83 8.42 4.52
C GLY A 83 9.82 7.18 5.41
N GLU A 84 9.73 7.41 6.72
CA GLU A 84 9.67 6.34 7.71
C GLU A 84 8.30 5.64 7.67
N ARG A 85 8.33 4.34 7.97
CA ARG A 85 7.20 3.42 7.97
C ARG A 85 7.26 2.62 9.26
N LEU A 86 6.33 2.90 10.14
CA LEU A 86 6.13 2.14 11.36
C LEU A 86 5.15 0.99 11.11
N PHE A 87 5.47 -0.18 11.65
CA PHE A 87 4.61 -1.35 11.68
C PHE A 87 4.60 -1.94 13.09
N HIS A 88 3.42 -2.30 13.59
CA HIS A 88 3.25 -2.93 14.90
C HIS A 88 3.24 -4.45 14.73
N HIS A 89 4.39 -5.07 14.92
CA HIS A 89 4.53 -6.52 14.76
C HIS A 89 4.28 -7.23 16.08
N ASP A 90 3.30 -8.15 16.12
CA ASP A 90 2.86 -8.84 17.34
C ASP A 90 4.00 -9.42 18.20
N VAL A 91 5.01 -10.04 17.56
CA VAL A 91 6.18 -10.62 18.27
C VAL A 91 7.36 -9.66 18.46
N GLN A 92 7.63 -8.76 17.51
CA GLN A 92 8.86 -7.94 17.50
C GLN A 92 8.64 -6.51 18.02
N GLY A 93 7.40 -6.15 18.33
CA GLY A 93 6.98 -4.79 18.67
C GLY A 93 7.08 -3.86 17.47
N ASP A 94 7.36 -2.59 17.76
CA ASP A 94 7.46 -1.53 16.77
C ASP A 94 8.67 -1.69 15.85
N LEU A 95 8.39 -1.82 14.54
CA LEU A 95 9.38 -1.93 13.48
C LEU A 95 9.35 -0.69 12.58
N VAL A 96 10.46 0.04 12.55
CA VAL A 96 10.62 1.24 11.72
C VAL A 96 11.46 0.93 10.49
N TYR A 97 10.93 1.27 9.32
CA TYR A 97 11.59 1.13 8.03
C TYR A 97 11.66 2.46 7.31
N ARG A 98 12.74 2.68 6.55
CA ARG A 98 12.80 3.75 5.57
C ARG A 98 12.34 3.20 4.23
N GLN A 99 11.30 3.81 3.66
CA GLN A 99 10.82 3.48 2.32
C GLN A 99 11.63 4.22 1.26
N LEU A 100 12.10 3.47 0.27
CA LEU A 100 12.69 3.98 -0.95
C LEU A 100 11.87 3.47 -2.15
N SER A 101 11.60 4.34 -3.12
CA SER A 101 10.81 4.01 -4.30
C SER A 101 11.59 4.39 -5.55
N TRP A 102 11.59 3.49 -6.55
CA TRP A 102 12.12 3.75 -7.89
C TRP A 102 11.09 3.32 -8.92
N GLN A 103 11.03 4.05 -10.03
CA GLN A 103 10.20 3.70 -11.18
C GLN A 103 11.11 3.41 -12.37
N LEU A 104 10.84 2.31 -13.06
CA LEU A 104 11.66 1.91 -14.19
C LEU A 104 11.38 2.83 -15.37
N THR A 105 12.40 3.51 -15.88
CA THR A 105 12.25 4.49 -16.96
C THR A 105 11.75 3.83 -18.26
N SER A 106 12.15 2.60 -18.55
CA SER A 106 11.74 1.85 -19.74
C SER A 106 10.33 1.26 -19.64
N ASN A 107 9.79 1.11 -18.44
CA ASN A 107 8.42 0.63 -18.23
C ASN A 107 7.83 1.28 -16.97
N ARG A 108 7.05 2.34 -17.17
CA ARG A 108 6.46 3.13 -16.08
C ARG A 108 5.43 2.37 -15.25
N ALA A 109 4.93 1.22 -15.72
CA ALA A 109 4.05 0.34 -14.94
C ALA A 109 4.82 -0.44 -13.85
N LEU A 110 6.15 -0.51 -13.94
CA LEU A 110 6.99 -1.20 -12.96
C LEU A 110 7.62 -0.20 -11.99
N LYS A 111 7.33 -0.39 -10.70
CA LYS A 111 7.94 0.33 -9.59
C LYS A 111 8.54 -0.65 -8.58
N MET A 112 9.74 -0.34 -8.11
CA MET A 112 10.40 -1.06 -7.02
C MET A 112 10.29 -0.25 -5.74
N ILE A 113 9.72 -0.86 -4.70
CA ILE A 113 9.63 -0.28 -3.37
C ILE A 113 10.46 -1.13 -2.42
N MET A 114 11.45 -0.52 -1.76
CA MET A 114 12.28 -1.19 -0.76
C MET A 114 12.01 -0.61 0.63
N LEU A 115 11.83 -1.49 1.61
CA LEU A 115 11.72 -1.13 3.03
C LEU A 115 13.01 -1.53 3.74
N LEU A 116 13.85 -0.54 4.05
CA LEU A 116 15.11 -0.77 4.76
C LEU A 116 14.88 -0.61 6.26
N ARG A 117 15.12 -1.68 7.03
CA ARG A 117 14.98 -1.64 8.49
C ARG A 117 15.95 -0.64 9.08
N LYS A 118 15.45 0.33 9.86
CA LYS A 118 16.31 1.17 10.68
C LYS A 118 16.85 0.31 11.81
N ARG A 119 18.17 0.09 11.86
CA ARG A 119 18.79 -0.62 13.00
C ARG A 119 18.53 0.21 14.26
N ARG A 120 18.11 -0.42 15.36
CA ARG A 120 18.09 0.24 16.66
C ARG A 120 19.52 0.70 16.94
N THR A 121 19.77 2.00 16.95
CA THR A 121 21.01 2.54 17.50
C THR A 121 20.99 2.23 18.99
N HIS A 122 21.76 1.24 19.40
CA HIS A 122 22.12 1.02 20.80
C HIS A 122 23.03 2.20 21.15
N ASN A 123 22.46 3.27 21.72
CA ASN A 123 23.28 4.25 22.42
C ASN A 123 23.52 3.64 23.81
N GLN A 124 24.79 3.33 24.08
CA GLN A 124 25.28 3.05 25.42
C GLN A 124 25.05 4.27 26.33
#